data_AF-A0A227P9V0-F1
#
_entry.id   AF-A0A227P9V0-F1
#
_cell.length_a   1.000
_cell.length_b   1.000
_cell.length_c   1.000
_cell.angle_alpha   90.00
_cell.angle_beta   90.00
_cell.angle_gamma   90.00
#
_symmetry.space_group_name_H-M   'P 1'
#
loop_
_entity.id
_entity.type
_entity.pdbx_description
1 polymer ?
#
loop_
_entity_poly.entity_id
_entity_poly.type
_entity_poly.pdbx_seq_one_letter_code
_entity_poly.pdbx_strand_id
1 'polypeptide(L)'
;MKNYLKRILILLVFLASSSFTVQCWFSSLQDDLKIGSSEFKSFVKNNDEAFASYEILYNQAPALKTNVDELTLVSKNLEAIKNGGGYLKWRVTSKLASPVSLGKLIKKVGDYEIYEGGEIFYRAMTQEHYDRVLKGEGIIASGETFTSPTLNYILYGTRTGNGYDGIIVKFQMKPGTFDLLKRKALINDKTDYMREIFVDQFPRGVNDVNKWGTRDYALFKTESYHMNSPKEIYQVNIALGKADALAEFNKNILFFEVIPRVKK
;
A
#
# COMPACT_ATOMS: atom_id res chain seq x y z
N MET A 1 -3.97 31.52 34.82
CA MET A 1 -5.13 32.26 34.26
C MET A 1 -4.95 32.67 32.79
N LYS A 2 -3.79 33.19 32.35
CA LYS A 2 -3.57 33.62 30.94
C LYS A 2 -3.81 32.54 29.86
N ASN A 3 -3.43 31.27 30.10
CA ASN A 3 -3.60 30.20 29.10
C ASN A 3 -5.05 29.72 28.91
N TYR A 4 -5.88 29.77 29.96
CA TYR A 4 -7.29 29.38 29.86
C TYR A 4 -8.11 30.40 29.07
N LEU A 5 -7.85 31.69 29.30
CA LEU A 5 -8.52 32.77 28.58
C LEU A 5 -8.16 32.75 27.08
N LYS A 6 -6.91 32.42 26.75
CA LYS A 6 -6.44 32.27 25.37
C LYS A 6 -7.12 31.07 24.66
N ARG A 7 -7.30 29.95 25.37
CA ARG A 7 -8.00 28.75 24.87
C ARG A 7 -9.50 29.01 24.65
N ILE A 8 -10.15 29.74 25.55
CA ILE A 8 -11.56 30.15 25.41
C ILE A 8 -11.73 31.12 24.24
N LEU A 9 -10.79 32.06 24.07
CA LEU A 9 -10.84 33.03 22.98
C LEU A 9 -10.64 32.36 21.61
N ILE A 10 -9.74 31.38 21.50
CA ILE A 10 -9.55 30.58 20.28
C ILE A 10 -10.83 29.78 19.97
N LEU A 11 -11.45 29.14 20.97
CA LEU A 11 -12.72 28.43 20.82
C LEU A 11 -13.85 29.35 20.32
N LEU A 12 -13.96 30.56 20.86
CA LEU A 12 -14.97 31.55 20.47
C LEU A 12 -14.74 32.12 19.07
N VAL A 13 -13.48 32.32 18.66
CA VAL A 13 -13.14 32.77 17.30
C VAL A 13 -13.43 31.68 16.27
N PHE A 14 -13.20 30.41 16.59
CA PHE A 14 -13.60 29.27 15.76
C PHE A 14 -15.12 29.13 15.63
N LEU A 15 -15.89 29.41 16.69
CA LEU A 15 -17.36 29.36 16.67
C LEU A 15 -17.98 30.50 15.86
N ALA A 16 -17.31 31.65 15.72
CA ALA A 16 -17.86 32.84 15.08
C ALA A 16 -17.58 32.95 13.56
N SER A 17 -16.77 32.05 12.98
CA SER A 17 -16.20 32.25 11.64
C SER A 17 -16.27 31.04 10.71
N SER A 18 -17.43 30.42 10.53
CA SER A 18 -17.58 29.45 9.43
C SER A 18 -19.01 29.09 9.04
N SER A 19 -19.30 29.32 7.76
CA SER A 19 -20.38 28.72 6.99
C SER A 19 -20.26 27.17 7.00
N PHE A 20 -21.27 26.50 7.55
CA PHE A 20 -21.77 25.14 7.25
C PHE A 20 -20.83 23.94 7.01
N THR A 21 -19.53 23.99 7.33
CA THR A 21 -18.61 22.84 7.13
C THR A 21 -17.86 22.38 8.38
N VAL A 22 -17.98 23.08 9.51
CA VAL A 22 -17.26 22.77 10.77
C VAL A 22 -17.92 21.67 11.62
N GLN A 23 -19.07 21.13 11.21
CA GLN A 23 -19.90 20.34 12.15
C GLN A 23 -19.61 18.83 12.23
N CYS A 24 -19.05 18.18 11.19
CA CYS A 24 -19.02 16.70 11.16
C CYS A 24 -17.88 16.09 11.99
N TRP A 25 -16.65 16.61 11.86
CA TRP A 25 -15.51 16.02 12.54
C TRP A 25 -15.53 16.27 14.05
N PHE A 26 -16.02 17.44 14.49
CA PHE A 26 -16.11 17.78 15.91
C PHE A 26 -17.14 16.92 16.63
N SER A 27 -18.29 16.65 15.99
CA SER A 27 -19.30 15.72 16.51
C SER A 27 -18.73 14.31 16.65
N SER A 28 -17.99 13.84 15.63
CA SER A 28 -17.27 12.56 15.70
C SER A 28 -16.24 12.53 16.83
N LEU A 29 -15.50 13.63 17.05
CA LEU A 29 -14.53 13.73 18.15
C LEU A 29 -15.23 13.62 19.51
N GLN A 30 -16.37 14.28 19.68
CA GLN A 30 -17.15 14.19 20.92
C GLN A 30 -17.59 12.76 21.21
N ASP A 31 -18.05 12.04 20.19
CA ASP A 31 -18.46 10.64 20.34
C ASP A 31 -17.25 9.74 20.64
N ASP A 32 -16.15 9.91 19.92
CA ASP A 32 -14.90 9.18 20.17
C ASP A 32 -14.31 9.48 21.56
N LEU A 33 -14.51 10.68 22.12
CA LEU A 33 -14.10 11.00 23.50
C LEU A 33 -14.98 10.32 24.56
N LYS A 34 -16.24 10.00 24.26
CA LYS A 34 -17.10 9.25 25.17
C LYS A 34 -16.62 7.80 25.28
N ILE A 35 -16.42 7.15 24.13
CA ILE A 35 -16.14 5.71 24.05
C ILE A 35 -14.66 5.33 23.95
N GLY A 36 -13.78 6.28 23.64
CA GLY A 36 -12.36 6.03 23.38
C GLY A 36 -11.55 5.61 24.62
N SER A 37 -10.30 5.21 24.40
CA SER A 37 -9.42 4.73 25.47
C SER A 37 -8.94 5.84 26.40
N SER A 38 -8.40 5.47 27.57
CA SER A 38 -7.75 6.40 28.50
C SER A 38 -6.61 7.18 27.86
N GLU A 39 -5.84 6.52 27.01
CA GLU A 39 -4.66 7.07 26.32
C GLU A 39 -5.11 8.12 25.30
N PHE A 40 -6.15 7.83 24.51
CA PHE A 40 -6.72 8.77 23.55
C PHE A 40 -7.27 10.02 24.25
N LYS A 41 -8.04 9.85 25.34
CA LYS A 41 -8.57 10.99 26.12
C LYS A 41 -7.44 11.81 26.73
N SER A 42 -6.40 11.16 27.24
CA SER A 42 -5.21 11.83 27.78
C SER A 42 -4.47 12.63 26.71
N PHE A 43 -4.30 12.06 25.51
CA PHE A 43 -3.70 12.75 24.37
C PHE A 43 -4.49 14.03 24.03
N VAL A 44 -5.81 13.92 23.88
CA VAL A 44 -6.66 15.08 23.53
C VAL A 44 -6.63 16.15 24.62
N LYS A 45 -6.57 15.75 25.89
CA LYS A 45 -6.53 16.69 27.03
C LYS A 45 -5.21 17.46 27.12
N ASN A 46 -4.09 16.79 26.80
CA ASN A 46 -2.76 17.25 27.16
C ASN A 46 -1.92 17.74 25.97
N ASN A 47 -2.36 17.54 24.73
CA ASN A 47 -1.65 17.98 23.52
C ASN A 47 -2.39 19.17 22.86
N ASP A 48 -1.69 20.30 22.73
CA ASP A 48 -2.25 21.52 22.13
C ASP A 48 -2.64 21.33 20.64
N GLU A 49 -2.00 20.38 19.96
CA GLU A 49 -2.23 20.07 18.55
C GLU A 49 -3.21 18.91 18.34
N ALA A 50 -3.89 18.45 19.39
CA ALA A 50 -4.75 17.28 19.32
C ALA A 50 -5.91 17.45 18.34
N PHE A 51 -6.55 18.63 18.31
CA PHE A 51 -7.69 18.87 17.43
C PHE A 51 -7.28 18.95 15.97
N ALA A 52 -6.19 19.65 15.65
CA ALA A 52 -5.66 19.69 14.29
C ALA A 52 -5.25 18.29 13.80
N SER A 53 -4.60 17.52 14.66
CA SER A 53 -4.19 16.15 14.34
C SER A 53 -5.38 15.23 14.11
N TYR A 54 -6.39 15.33 14.97
CA TYR A 54 -7.63 14.57 14.85
C TYR A 54 -8.39 14.96 13.58
N GLU A 55 -8.55 16.25 13.29
CA GLU A 55 -9.25 16.74 12.09
C GLU A 55 -8.56 16.24 10.81
N ILE A 56 -7.23 16.31 10.76
CA ILE A 56 -6.44 15.80 9.64
C ILE A 56 -6.71 14.31 9.43
N LEU A 57 -6.64 13.50 10.49
CA LEU A 57 -6.89 12.06 10.40
C LEU A 57 -8.37 11.76 10.15
N TYR A 58 -9.31 12.51 10.71
CA TYR A 58 -10.73 12.36 10.42
C TYR A 58 -11.01 12.54 8.93
N ASN A 59 -10.38 13.54 8.29
CA ASN A 59 -10.61 13.83 6.88
C ASN A 59 -9.83 12.90 5.94
N GLN A 60 -8.65 12.42 6.34
CA GLN A 60 -7.70 11.77 5.42
C GLN A 60 -7.34 10.32 5.78
N ALA A 61 -7.55 9.90 7.02
CA ALA A 61 -7.34 8.53 7.48
C ALA A 61 -8.26 8.19 8.68
N PRO A 62 -9.60 8.12 8.48
CA PRO A 62 -10.57 8.06 9.58
C PRO A 62 -10.41 6.86 10.52
N ALA A 63 -9.79 5.78 10.04
CA ALA A 63 -9.48 4.58 10.83
C ALA A 63 -8.32 4.79 11.84
N LEU A 64 -7.56 5.88 11.70
CA LEU A 64 -6.41 6.22 12.54
C LEU A 64 -6.70 7.39 13.48
N LYS A 65 -7.85 8.05 13.38
CA LYS A 65 -8.16 9.29 14.12
C LYS A 65 -8.19 9.15 15.65
N THR A 66 -8.27 7.92 16.17
CA THR A 66 -8.18 7.61 17.61
C THR A 66 -6.91 6.85 18.00
N ASN A 67 -6.03 6.55 17.03
CA ASN A 67 -4.76 5.89 17.30
C ASN A 67 -3.74 6.89 17.87
N VAL A 68 -3.32 6.69 19.11
CA VAL A 68 -2.47 7.64 19.85
C VAL A 68 -1.07 7.81 19.23
N ASP A 69 -0.49 6.74 18.70
CA ASP A 69 0.83 6.79 18.07
C ASP A 69 0.78 7.64 16.79
N GLU A 70 -0.24 7.43 15.97
CA GLU A 70 -0.43 8.20 14.73
C GLU A 70 -0.81 9.65 15.02
N LEU A 71 -1.68 9.90 16.01
CA LEU A 71 -2.00 11.25 16.47
C LEU A 71 -0.76 11.98 16.98
N THR A 72 0.10 11.31 17.74
CA THR A 72 1.36 11.86 18.23
C THR A 72 2.29 12.23 17.08
N LEU A 73 2.40 11.35 16.10
CA LEU A 73 3.20 11.57 14.91
C LEU A 73 2.67 12.76 14.08
N VAL A 74 1.38 12.82 13.81
CA VAL A 74 0.75 13.93 13.07
C VAL A 74 0.93 15.24 13.81
N SER A 75 0.73 15.26 15.13
CA SER A 75 0.87 16.47 15.96
C SER A 75 2.26 17.08 15.90
N LYS A 76 3.30 16.26 15.69
CA LYS A 76 4.70 16.71 15.58
C LYS A 76 5.07 17.19 14.17
N ASN A 77 4.21 16.99 13.17
CA ASN A 77 4.55 17.17 11.76
C ASN A 77 3.50 17.98 10.98
N LEU A 78 2.68 18.79 11.64
CA LEU A 78 1.58 19.53 11.00
C LEU A 78 2.05 20.43 9.83
N GLU A 79 3.16 21.15 10.00
CA GLU A 79 3.72 21.98 8.93
C GLU A 79 4.21 21.14 7.74
N ALA A 80 4.91 20.03 8.02
CA ALA A 80 5.37 19.11 6.99
C ALA A 80 4.20 18.45 6.24
N ILE A 81 3.11 18.15 6.95
CA ILE A 81 1.87 17.63 6.38
C ILE A 81 1.22 18.66 5.46
N LYS A 82 1.13 19.91 5.90
CA LYS A 82 0.60 21.01 5.10
C LYS A 82 1.44 21.26 3.85
N ASN A 83 2.75 21.35 4.02
CA ASN A 83 3.71 21.56 2.92
C ASN A 83 3.75 20.36 1.97
N GLY A 84 3.55 19.14 2.48
CA GLY A 84 3.42 17.91 1.71
C GLY A 84 2.09 17.77 0.96
N GLY A 85 1.17 18.73 1.09
CA GLY A 85 -0.12 18.72 0.40
C GLY A 85 -1.16 17.77 1.02
N GLY A 86 -1.05 17.48 2.32
CA GLY A 86 -1.98 16.63 3.08
C GLY A 86 -1.30 15.43 3.73
N TYR A 87 -1.99 14.84 4.71
CA TYR A 87 -1.47 13.73 5.52
C TYR A 87 -1.16 12.51 4.68
N LEU A 88 -2.02 12.10 3.75
CA LEU A 88 -1.75 10.93 2.92
C LEU A 88 -0.48 11.12 2.07
N LYS A 89 -0.33 12.29 1.45
CA LYS A 89 0.86 12.60 0.64
C LYS A 89 2.11 12.68 1.50
N TRP A 90 2.04 13.37 2.63
CA TRP A 90 3.15 13.45 3.59
C TRP A 90 3.49 12.09 4.19
N ARG A 91 2.51 11.24 4.51
CA ARG A 91 2.75 9.93 5.11
C ARG A 91 3.41 8.98 4.14
N VAL A 92 2.97 9.02 2.88
CA VAL A 92 3.64 8.37 1.76
C VAL A 92 5.07 8.90 1.69
N THR A 93 5.30 10.20 1.49
CA THR A 93 6.67 10.73 1.33
C THR A 93 7.57 10.63 2.57
N SER A 94 7.02 10.49 3.79
CA SER A 94 7.78 10.38 5.05
C SER A 94 8.05 8.95 5.51
N LYS A 95 7.21 7.97 5.13
CA LYS A 95 7.51 6.53 5.33
C LYS A 95 8.26 5.92 4.17
N LEU A 96 8.12 6.50 3.00
CA LEU A 96 9.01 6.23 1.91
C LEU A 96 10.38 6.77 2.28
N ALA A 97 11.38 5.89 2.32
CA ALA A 97 12.70 6.32 1.89
C ALA A 97 12.52 7.10 0.57
N SER A 98 13.34 8.09 0.23
CA SER A 98 13.29 8.57 -1.17
C SER A 98 13.40 7.38 -2.13
N PRO A 99 12.75 7.39 -3.31
CA PRO A 99 12.87 6.30 -4.27
C PRO A 99 14.32 5.85 -4.34
N VAL A 100 14.58 4.58 -4.00
CA VAL A 100 15.96 4.11 -3.98
C VAL A 100 16.43 4.12 -5.42
N SER A 101 17.58 4.73 -5.68
CA SER A 101 18.19 4.64 -6.99
C SER A 101 18.48 3.17 -7.26
N LEU A 102 17.72 2.57 -8.17
CA LEU A 102 17.85 1.16 -8.50
C LEU A 102 19.12 0.89 -9.34
N GLY A 103 19.80 1.93 -9.83
CA GLY A 103 20.99 1.78 -10.66
C GLY A 103 20.65 1.19 -12.03
N LYS A 104 21.61 0.49 -12.62
CA LYS A 104 21.47 -0.08 -13.98
C LYS A 104 20.55 -1.30 -13.96
N LEU A 105 19.76 -1.47 -15.03
CA LEU A 105 19.08 -2.75 -15.31
C LEU A 105 20.12 -3.84 -15.56
N ILE A 106 20.13 -4.88 -14.72
CA ILE A 106 21.03 -6.03 -14.84
C ILE A 106 20.48 -7.04 -15.84
N LYS A 107 19.22 -7.44 -15.65
CA LYS A 107 18.57 -8.48 -16.45
C LYS A 107 17.05 -8.38 -16.41
N LYS A 108 16.40 -9.06 -17.35
CA LYS A 108 14.97 -9.35 -17.32
C LYS A 108 14.74 -10.85 -17.15
N VAL A 109 13.77 -11.23 -16.34
CA VAL A 109 13.30 -12.62 -16.22
C VAL A 109 11.81 -12.62 -16.54
N GLY A 110 11.46 -13.04 -17.75
CA GLY A 110 10.18 -12.68 -18.34
C GLY A 110 10.04 -11.17 -18.38
N ASP A 111 8.94 -10.64 -17.86
CA ASP A 111 8.70 -9.21 -17.75
C ASP A 111 9.24 -8.57 -16.46
N TYR A 112 9.80 -9.35 -15.53
CA TYR A 112 10.36 -8.82 -14.30
C TYR A 112 11.71 -8.14 -14.55
N GLU A 113 11.83 -6.88 -14.13
CA GLU A 113 13.03 -6.06 -14.27
C GLU A 113 13.87 -6.11 -12.98
N ILE A 114 15.13 -6.56 -13.11
CA ILE A 114 16.08 -6.68 -12.01
C ILE A 114 17.21 -5.68 -12.21
N TYR A 115 17.37 -4.79 -11.25
CA TYR A 115 18.39 -3.73 -11.24
C TYR A 115 19.44 -3.98 -10.15
N GLU A 116 20.53 -3.22 -10.16
CA GLU A 116 21.60 -3.29 -9.15
C GLU A 116 21.10 -3.06 -7.72
N GLY A 117 20.25 -2.05 -7.54
CA GLY A 117 19.73 -1.60 -6.26
C GLY A 117 18.39 -2.21 -5.86
N GLY A 118 17.75 -3.00 -6.72
CA GLY A 118 16.47 -3.64 -6.39
C GLY A 118 15.66 -4.11 -7.58
N GLU A 119 14.38 -4.38 -7.31
CA GLU A 119 13.45 -4.99 -8.26
C GLU A 119 12.08 -4.30 -8.18
N ILE A 120 11.29 -4.36 -9.26
CA ILE A 120 10.00 -3.66 -9.34
C ILE A 120 8.84 -4.66 -9.41
N PHE A 121 7.82 -4.43 -8.60
CA PHE A 121 6.58 -5.19 -8.58
C PHE A 121 5.37 -4.25 -8.57
N TYR A 122 4.28 -4.64 -9.20
CA TYR A 122 3.03 -3.89 -9.20
C TYR A 122 1.89 -4.69 -8.58
N ARG A 123 0.93 -4.01 -7.94
CA ARG A 123 -0.30 -4.63 -7.44
C ARG A 123 -1.44 -3.63 -7.41
N ALA A 124 -2.63 -4.06 -7.84
CA ALA A 124 -3.87 -3.40 -7.47
C ALA A 124 -4.37 -3.93 -6.12
N MET A 125 -4.83 -3.04 -5.26
CA MET A 125 -5.36 -3.40 -3.94
C MET A 125 -6.53 -2.50 -3.55
N THR A 126 -7.34 -2.95 -2.59
CA THR A 126 -8.41 -2.14 -2.00
C THR A 126 -7.82 -1.00 -1.17
N GLN A 127 -8.63 0.04 -0.88
CA GLN A 127 -8.22 1.11 0.04
C GLN A 127 -7.80 0.54 1.40
N GLU A 128 -8.56 -0.40 1.95
CA GLU A 128 -8.23 -1.05 3.24
C GLU A 128 -6.85 -1.73 3.21
N HIS A 129 -6.54 -2.47 2.15
CA HIS A 129 -5.22 -3.11 2.01
C HIS A 129 -4.10 -2.08 1.88
N TYR A 130 -4.34 -1.00 1.14
CA TYR A 130 -3.38 0.09 0.99
C TYR A 130 -3.14 0.82 2.32
N ASP A 131 -4.18 1.04 3.12
CA ASP A 131 -4.04 1.66 4.44
C ASP A 131 -3.14 0.84 5.37
N ARG A 132 -3.12 -0.50 5.23
CA ARG A 132 -2.18 -1.36 5.97
C ARG A 132 -0.74 -1.18 5.52
N VAL A 133 -0.52 -1.07 4.21
CA VAL A 133 0.81 -0.74 3.66
C VAL A 133 1.28 0.62 4.18
N LEU A 134 0.39 1.62 4.21
CA LEU A 134 0.66 2.93 4.83
C LEU A 134 0.97 2.83 6.31
N LYS A 135 0.36 1.91 7.05
CA LYS A 135 0.66 1.65 8.48
C LYS A 135 2.00 0.92 8.67
N GLY A 136 2.62 0.41 7.61
CA GLY A 136 3.85 -0.37 7.69
C GLY A 136 3.60 -1.82 8.08
N GLU A 137 2.35 -2.26 8.03
CA GLU A 137 1.94 -3.64 8.32
C GLU A 137 2.13 -4.57 7.10
N GLY A 138 2.54 -3.99 5.97
CA GLY A 138 2.69 -4.69 4.70
C GLY A 138 1.36 -5.04 4.05
N ILE A 139 1.43 -5.89 3.02
CA ILE A 139 0.26 -6.40 2.30
C ILE A 139 -0.36 -7.55 3.11
N ILE A 140 -1.69 -7.57 3.19
CA ILE A 140 -2.45 -8.66 3.80
C ILE A 140 -2.62 -9.86 2.86
N ALA A 141 -2.65 -11.04 3.46
CA ALA A 141 -3.09 -12.27 2.84
C ALA A 141 -4.57 -12.18 2.45
N SER A 142 -4.88 -12.09 1.17
CA SER A 142 -6.20 -12.39 0.60
C SER A 142 -6.17 -13.68 -0.19
N GLY A 143 -7.35 -14.19 -0.58
CA GLY A 143 -7.47 -15.30 -1.54
C GLY A 143 -6.80 -15.01 -2.89
N GLU A 144 -6.50 -13.74 -3.19
CA GLU A 144 -5.93 -13.26 -4.46
C GLU A 144 -4.79 -12.25 -4.20
N THR A 145 -3.74 -12.70 -3.50
CA THR A 145 -2.56 -11.86 -3.25
C THR A 145 -1.58 -11.87 -4.42
N PHE A 146 -2.04 -11.43 -5.61
CA PHE A 146 -1.21 -11.34 -6.81
C PHE A 146 -0.37 -10.06 -6.89
N THR A 147 0.83 -10.22 -7.42
CA THR A 147 1.72 -9.16 -7.89
C THR A 147 1.98 -9.39 -9.38
N SER A 148 2.17 -8.29 -10.10
CA SER A 148 2.39 -8.24 -11.54
C SER A 148 3.78 -7.67 -11.84
N PRO A 149 4.50 -8.18 -12.85
CA PRO A 149 5.71 -7.56 -13.35
C PRO A 149 5.44 -6.23 -14.07
N THR A 150 4.25 -6.08 -14.66
CA THR A 150 3.91 -4.90 -15.47
C THR A 150 2.70 -4.13 -14.93
N LEU A 151 2.71 -2.82 -15.14
CA LEU A 151 1.55 -1.96 -14.92
C LEU A 151 0.42 -2.24 -15.92
N ASN A 152 0.77 -2.62 -17.16
CA ASN A 152 -0.20 -2.77 -18.26
C ASN A 152 -1.24 -3.86 -17.96
N TYR A 153 -0.84 -5.01 -17.42
CA TYR A 153 -1.79 -6.05 -17.04
C TYR A 153 -2.85 -5.54 -16.06
N ILE A 154 -2.44 -4.73 -15.08
CA ILE A 154 -3.35 -4.16 -14.08
C ILE A 154 -4.32 -3.15 -14.72
N LEU A 155 -3.83 -2.32 -15.64
CA LEU A 155 -4.62 -1.27 -16.29
C LEU A 155 -5.61 -1.81 -17.31
N TYR A 156 -5.22 -2.82 -18.09
CA TYR A 156 -6.00 -3.27 -19.24
C TYR A 156 -6.83 -4.53 -18.97
N GLY A 157 -6.49 -5.33 -17.95
CA GLY A 157 -7.28 -6.51 -17.58
C GLY A 157 -7.34 -7.57 -18.67
N THR A 158 -8.19 -8.57 -18.45
CA THR A 158 -8.41 -9.69 -19.39
C THR A 158 -9.49 -9.35 -20.41
N ARG A 159 -9.66 -10.18 -21.44
CA ARG A 159 -10.64 -9.98 -22.52
C ARG A 159 -12.08 -9.76 -22.05
N THR A 160 -12.44 -10.24 -20.86
CA THR A 160 -13.79 -10.19 -20.29
C THR A 160 -13.93 -9.23 -19.11
N GLY A 161 -12.87 -8.53 -18.72
CA GLY A 161 -12.86 -7.67 -17.54
C GLY A 161 -12.11 -6.38 -17.79
N ASN A 162 -12.72 -5.26 -17.42
CA ASN A 162 -11.99 -4.01 -17.26
C ASN A 162 -10.86 -4.26 -16.23
N GLY A 163 -9.68 -3.69 -16.45
CA GLY A 163 -8.57 -3.78 -15.49
C GLY A 163 -9.02 -3.49 -14.06
N TYR A 164 -8.31 -4.01 -13.07
CA TYR A 164 -8.70 -3.90 -11.65
C TYR A 164 -9.07 -2.45 -11.28
N ASP A 165 -10.15 -2.20 -10.52
CA ASP A 165 -10.59 -0.84 -10.12
C ASP A 165 -9.96 -0.34 -8.80
N GLY A 166 -8.96 -1.05 -8.28
CA GLY A 166 -8.28 -0.71 -7.02
C GLY A 166 -7.20 0.37 -7.11
N ILE A 167 -6.57 0.67 -5.98
CA ILE A 167 -5.36 1.50 -5.90
C ILE A 167 -4.20 0.69 -6.48
N ILE A 168 -3.51 1.26 -7.47
CA ILE A 168 -2.34 0.64 -8.06
C ILE A 168 -1.11 1.12 -7.30
N VAL A 169 -0.35 0.17 -6.79
CA VAL A 169 0.88 0.43 -6.06
C VAL A 169 2.04 -0.22 -6.80
N LYS A 170 3.12 0.53 -6.96
CA LYS A 170 4.43 0.04 -7.42
C LYS A 170 5.33 -0.10 -6.21
N PHE A 171 5.90 -1.28 -6.02
CA PHE A 171 6.85 -1.59 -4.98
C PHE A 171 8.26 -1.66 -5.56
N GLN A 172 9.21 -1.02 -4.88
CA GLN A 172 10.63 -1.29 -5.05
C GLN A 172 11.06 -2.25 -3.95
N MET A 173 11.69 -3.35 -4.36
CA MET A 173 12.06 -4.45 -3.48
C MET A 173 13.58 -4.53 -3.35
N LYS A 174 14.06 -5.12 -2.25
CA LYS A 174 15.48 -5.47 -2.07
C LYS A 174 15.96 -6.37 -3.22
N PRO A 175 17.23 -6.24 -3.65
CA PRO A 175 17.84 -7.17 -4.61
C PRO A 175 17.68 -8.63 -4.16
N GLY A 176 17.31 -9.51 -5.08
CA GLY A 176 17.15 -10.95 -4.84
C GLY A 176 15.77 -11.37 -4.33
N THR A 177 14.80 -10.46 -4.26
CA THR A 177 13.42 -10.76 -3.83
C THR A 177 12.76 -11.73 -4.79
N PHE A 178 12.92 -11.53 -6.10
CA PHE A 178 12.40 -12.39 -7.14
C PHE A 178 12.99 -13.80 -7.04
N ASP A 179 14.31 -13.90 -6.93
CA ASP A 179 14.99 -15.20 -6.78
C ASP A 179 14.55 -15.91 -5.49
N LEU A 180 14.24 -15.17 -4.41
CA LEU A 180 13.66 -15.72 -3.19
C LEU A 180 12.27 -16.31 -3.45
N LEU A 181 11.36 -15.56 -4.06
CA LEU A 181 10.00 -16.02 -4.37
C LEU A 181 10.02 -17.21 -5.32
N LYS A 182 10.92 -17.17 -6.29
CA LYS A 182 11.14 -18.23 -7.27
C LYS A 182 11.63 -19.53 -6.65
N ARG A 183 12.49 -19.50 -5.63
CA ARG A 183 12.87 -20.71 -4.84
C ARG A 183 11.67 -21.33 -4.12
N LYS A 184 10.62 -20.55 -3.87
CA LYS A 184 9.36 -20.94 -3.23
C LYS A 184 8.23 -21.18 -4.25
N ALA A 185 8.53 -21.25 -5.55
CA ALA A 185 7.51 -21.28 -6.58
C ALA A 185 6.75 -22.62 -6.66
N LEU A 186 5.43 -22.52 -6.76
CA LEU A 186 4.53 -23.48 -7.38
C LEU A 186 4.16 -22.95 -8.76
N ILE A 187 4.08 -23.82 -9.76
CA ILE A 187 3.76 -23.40 -11.12
C ILE A 187 2.35 -23.87 -11.44
N ASN A 188 1.46 -22.94 -11.79
CA ASN A 188 0.05 -23.23 -12.03
C ASN A 188 -0.23 -23.84 -13.41
N ASP A 189 0.65 -23.63 -14.37
CA ASP A 189 0.45 -24.05 -15.75
C ASP A 189 1.75 -24.52 -16.41
N LYS A 190 1.60 -25.39 -17.41
CA LYS A 190 2.69 -25.94 -18.20
C LYS A 190 2.84 -25.22 -19.54
N THR A 191 2.37 -23.97 -19.64
CA THR A 191 2.38 -23.23 -20.91
C THR A 191 3.79 -23.12 -21.46
N ASP A 192 3.92 -23.07 -22.78
CA ASP A 192 5.21 -22.88 -23.43
C ASP A 192 5.86 -21.57 -22.97
N TYR A 193 5.07 -20.51 -22.74
CA TYR A 193 5.56 -19.25 -22.19
C TYR A 193 6.19 -19.39 -20.79
N MET A 194 5.50 -20.06 -19.85
CA MET A 194 6.04 -20.34 -18.52
C MET A 194 7.28 -21.23 -18.59
N ARG A 195 7.25 -22.25 -19.45
CA ARG A 195 8.38 -23.15 -19.67
C ARG A 195 9.55 -22.34 -20.22
N GLU A 196 9.43 -21.70 -21.37
CA GLU A 196 10.46 -20.92 -22.06
C GLU A 196 11.13 -19.87 -21.17
N ILE A 197 10.35 -19.15 -20.35
CA ILE A 197 10.90 -18.10 -19.49
C ILE A 197 11.63 -18.67 -18.28
N PHE A 198 11.27 -19.87 -17.83
CA PHE A 198 11.74 -20.43 -16.57
C PHE A 198 12.32 -21.86 -16.69
N VAL A 199 12.68 -22.30 -17.91
CA VAL A 199 12.99 -23.71 -18.27
C VAL A 199 13.97 -24.36 -17.28
N ASP A 200 14.98 -23.63 -16.84
CA ASP A 200 16.10 -24.17 -16.05
C ASP A 200 16.06 -23.78 -14.57
N GLN A 201 14.95 -23.24 -14.09
CA GLN A 201 15.02 -22.26 -13.00
C GLN A 201 14.09 -22.52 -11.81
N PHE A 202 13.25 -23.55 -11.86
CA PHE A 202 12.45 -23.98 -10.71
C PHE A 202 12.98 -25.30 -10.13
N PRO A 203 13.70 -25.27 -8.99
CA PRO A 203 14.37 -26.46 -8.45
C PRO A 203 13.42 -27.58 -8.01
N ARG A 204 12.11 -27.34 -7.96
CA ARG A 204 11.08 -28.31 -7.57
C ARG A 204 9.77 -27.98 -8.27
N GLY A 205 9.56 -28.50 -9.49
CA GLY A 205 8.27 -28.43 -10.17
C GLY A 205 7.20 -29.21 -9.40
N VAL A 206 6.64 -28.62 -8.36
CA VAL A 206 5.47 -29.17 -7.66
C VAL A 206 4.25 -28.69 -8.43
N ASN A 207 3.76 -29.53 -9.35
CA ASN A 207 2.45 -29.38 -9.99
C ASN A 207 1.32 -29.72 -8.99
N ASP A 208 1.38 -29.18 -7.78
CA ASP A 208 0.37 -29.38 -6.75
C ASP A 208 -0.05 -28.01 -6.20
N VAL A 209 -0.85 -27.33 -7.02
CA VAL A 209 -1.44 -26.03 -6.74
C VAL A 209 -2.27 -26.04 -5.45
N ASN A 210 -2.68 -27.22 -4.94
CA ASN A 210 -3.36 -27.35 -3.65
C ASN A 210 -2.47 -26.97 -2.45
N LYS A 211 -1.15 -26.89 -2.66
CA LYS A 211 -0.20 -26.35 -1.66
C LYS A 211 -0.14 -24.83 -1.67
N TRP A 212 -0.76 -24.15 -2.63
CA TRP A 212 -0.84 -22.70 -2.63
C TRP A 212 -1.70 -22.23 -1.46
N GLY A 213 -1.19 -21.28 -0.67
CA GLY A 213 -1.81 -20.86 0.59
C GLY A 213 -1.44 -21.71 1.81
N THR A 214 -0.63 -22.76 1.64
CA THR A 214 0.08 -23.45 2.75
C THR A 214 1.40 -22.75 3.05
N ARG A 215 2.14 -23.20 4.08
CA ARG A 215 3.16 -22.41 4.81
C ARG A 215 4.22 -21.70 3.96
N ASP A 216 4.66 -22.25 2.82
CA ASP A 216 5.95 -21.82 2.26
C ASP A 216 5.93 -21.17 0.87
N TYR A 217 4.83 -21.29 0.12
CA TYR A 217 4.88 -21.21 -1.35
C TYR A 217 4.26 -19.95 -1.98
N ALA A 218 4.85 -19.51 -3.10
CA ALA A 218 4.28 -18.53 -4.03
C ALA A 218 3.81 -19.22 -5.32
N LEU A 219 2.63 -18.89 -5.84
CA LEU A 219 2.14 -19.44 -7.11
C LEU A 219 2.54 -18.54 -8.27
N PHE A 220 3.27 -19.08 -9.23
CA PHE A 220 3.58 -18.44 -10.50
C PHE A 220 2.54 -18.88 -11.52
N LYS A 221 1.85 -17.91 -12.15
CA LYS A 221 0.72 -18.16 -13.03
C LYS A 221 0.83 -17.32 -14.30
N THR A 222 0.68 -17.96 -15.45
CA THR A 222 0.58 -17.28 -16.74
C THR A 222 -0.76 -16.57 -16.82
N GLU A 223 -0.70 -15.30 -17.13
CA GLU A 223 -1.82 -14.39 -17.21
C GLU A 223 -1.74 -13.63 -18.54
N SER A 224 -2.89 -13.25 -19.07
CA SER A 224 -2.96 -12.55 -20.35
C SER A 224 -3.79 -11.29 -20.29
N TYR A 225 -3.47 -10.34 -21.17
CA TYR A 225 -4.18 -9.07 -21.28
C TYR A 225 -4.17 -8.54 -22.71
N HIS A 226 -5.05 -7.56 -22.97
CA HIS A 226 -5.21 -6.93 -24.28
C HIS A 226 -5.05 -5.41 -24.18
N MET A 227 -4.00 -4.87 -24.82
CA MET A 227 -3.79 -3.40 -24.87
C MET A 227 -4.63 -2.75 -25.98
N ASN A 228 -5.96 -2.78 -25.84
CA ASN A 228 -6.89 -2.28 -26.87
C ASN A 228 -6.62 -2.90 -28.27
N SER A 229 -6.10 -4.13 -28.29
CA SER A 229 -5.70 -4.86 -29.49
C SER A 229 -6.21 -6.29 -29.40
N PRO A 230 -6.61 -6.91 -30.53
CA PRO A 230 -7.01 -8.32 -30.54
C PRO A 230 -5.86 -9.27 -30.20
N LYS A 231 -4.61 -8.80 -30.27
CA LYS A 231 -3.43 -9.59 -29.89
C LYS A 231 -3.40 -9.77 -28.37
N GLU A 232 -3.35 -11.02 -27.94
CA GLU A 232 -3.14 -11.40 -26.55
C GLU A 232 -1.66 -11.21 -26.17
N ILE A 233 -1.42 -10.60 -25.02
CA ILE A 233 -0.10 -10.43 -24.44
C ILE A 233 -0.04 -11.27 -23.17
N TYR A 234 0.95 -12.15 -23.08
CA TYR A 234 1.16 -13.02 -21.92
C TYR A 234 2.23 -12.44 -21.00
N GLN A 235 2.05 -12.67 -19.70
CA GLN A 235 3.04 -12.42 -18.66
C GLN A 235 2.89 -13.46 -17.55
N VAL A 236 3.85 -13.53 -16.63
CA VAL A 236 3.74 -14.38 -15.44
C VAL A 236 3.53 -13.52 -14.20
N ASN A 237 2.40 -13.74 -13.50
CA ASN A 237 2.11 -13.14 -12.20
C ASN A 237 2.56 -14.03 -11.06
N ILE A 238 2.80 -13.42 -9.90
CA ILE A 238 3.15 -14.12 -8.67
C ILE A 238 2.07 -13.89 -7.62
N ALA A 239 1.39 -14.97 -7.23
CA ALA A 239 0.43 -15.02 -6.15
C ALA A 239 1.13 -15.42 -4.84
N LEU A 240 1.29 -14.46 -3.93
CA LEU A 240 2.03 -14.60 -2.67
C LEU A 240 1.35 -15.52 -1.64
N GLY A 241 0.05 -15.81 -1.81
CA GLY A 241 -0.70 -16.65 -0.89
C GLY A 241 -0.91 -16.01 0.48
N LYS A 242 -0.87 -16.83 1.54
CA LYS A 242 -1.18 -16.40 2.93
C LYS A 242 -0.03 -16.61 3.93
N ALA A 243 1.15 -17.00 3.45
CA ALA A 243 2.19 -17.56 4.31
C ALA A 243 3.59 -16.98 3.99
N ASP A 244 4.68 -17.75 4.13
CA ASP A 244 6.06 -17.23 4.12
C ASP A 244 6.42 -16.39 2.90
N ALA A 245 5.91 -16.73 1.72
CA ALA A 245 6.15 -15.94 0.51
C ALA A 245 5.65 -14.49 0.66
N LEU A 246 4.49 -14.29 1.28
CA LEU A 246 3.96 -12.96 1.59
C LEU A 246 4.78 -12.26 2.68
N ALA A 247 5.20 -12.99 3.72
CA ALA A 247 6.01 -12.43 4.79
C ALA A 247 7.37 -11.93 4.28
N GLU A 248 8.03 -12.73 3.43
CA GLU A 248 9.29 -12.37 2.79
C GLU A 248 9.13 -11.21 1.79
N PHE A 249 8.02 -11.18 1.03
CA PHE A 249 7.69 -10.03 0.21
C PHE A 249 7.62 -8.77 1.07
N ASN A 250 6.81 -8.76 2.13
CA ASN A 250 6.64 -7.60 3.00
C ASN A 250 7.96 -7.14 3.64
N LYS A 251 8.82 -8.07 4.09
CA LYS A 251 10.14 -7.78 4.67
C LYS A 251 11.13 -7.14 3.68
N ASN A 252 10.91 -7.36 2.39
CA ASN A 252 11.79 -6.89 1.32
C ASN A 252 11.32 -5.61 0.64
N ILE A 253 10.17 -5.03 1.04
CA ILE A 253 9.75 -3.72 0.56
C ILE A 253 10.77 -2.66 1.01
N LEU A 254 11.39 -1.97 0.04
CA LEU A 254 12.22 -0.79 0.28
C LEU A 254 11.39 0.50 0.20
N PHE A 255 10.47 0.53 -0.76
CA PHE A 255 9.69 1.71 -1.12
C PHE A 255 8.41 1.28 -1.84
N PHE A 256 7.35 2.08 -1.75
CA PHE A 256 6.12 1.90 -2.52
C PHE A 256 5.48 3.23 -2.93
N GLU A 257 5.04 3.36 -4.17
CA GLU A 257 4.32 4.55 -4.64
C GLU A 257 2.97 4.19 -5.25
N VAL A 258 1.99 5.08 -5.07
CA VAL A 258 0.72 4.98 -5.80
C VAL A 258 0.94 5.46 -7.22
N ILE A 259 0.50 4.65 -8.18
CA ILE A 259 0.48 5.03 -9.60
C ILE A 259 -0.87 5.70 -9.90
N PRO A 260 -0.90 6.99 -10.25
CA PRO A 260 -2.14 7.67 -10.62
C PRO A 260 -2.75 7.01 -11.85
N ARG A 261 -4.06 6.73 -11.81
CA ARG A 261 -4.79 6.42 -13.03
C ARG A 261 -4.91 7.70 -13.83
N VAL A 262 -4.24 7.76 -14.97
CA VAL A 262 -4.59 8.74 -15.99
C VAL A 262 -5.94 8.28 -16.55
N LYS A 263 -7.04 8.91 -16.12
CA LYS A 263 -8.32 8.75 -16.79
C LYS A 263 -8.11 9.12 -18.25
N LYS A 264 -8.30 8.16 -19.15
CA LYS A 264 -8.47 8.46 -20.57
C LYS A 264 -9.80 9.16 -20.76
#